data_AF-A0A9E2AKD6-F1
#
_entry.id   AF-A0A9E2AKD6-F1
#
_cell.length_a   1.000
_cell.length_b   1.000
_cell.length_c   1.000
_cell.angle_alpha   90.00
_cell.angle_beta   90.00
_cell.angle_gamma   90.00
#
_symmetry.space_group_name_H-M   'P 1'
#
loop_
_entity.id
_entity.type
_entity.pdbx_description
1 polymer ?
#
loop_
_entity_poly.entity_id
_entity_poly.type
_entity_poly.pdbx_seq_one_letter_code
_entity_poly.pdbx_strand_id
1 'polypeptide(L)'
;EVLRQSDAQEYRKRSIKSMARHVGFMLELQNKGSITFDYGNNLRAFAKEGGEPNAFDFPGFVPAYIRPLFCEGQGPFRWAALSGDPQDIYTTDRALIEAFPENKHMIHWLEQARDKIAFQGLPCRICWLGLGQREKAGLIFNDLVKSGKVKAPIVIGRDHLDCGSVASPNRETEGMKDGSDAVSDWPLLNLMANTGGGATWVSFHHGGGVGMGYSQHAGMVVLVDGTERAERCLKRVLYNDPALGVIRHMDAGYDKAKEVGQNFNLEI
;
A
#
# COMPACT_ATOMS: atom_id res chain seq x y z
N GLU A 1 -14.17 -3.41 -28.51
CA GLU A 1 -14.02 -4.81 -28.97
C GLU A 1 -13.39 -4.96 -30.34
N VAL A 2 -14.05 -4.57 -31.44
CA VAL A 2 -13.69 -5.02 -32.81
C VAL A 2 -12.22 -4.82 -33.18
N LEU A 3 -11.70 -3.58 -33.12
CA LEU A 3 -10.30 -3.31 -33.49
C LEU A 3 -9.29 -4.06 -32.61
N ARG A 4 -9.58 -4.20 -31.31
CA ARG A 4 -8.68 -4.91 -30.37
C ARG A 4 -8.55 -6.39 -30.72
N GLN A 5 -9.62 -7.00 -31.22
CA GLN A 5 -9.65 -8.41 -31.59
C GLN A 5 -9.11 -8.64 -33.00
N SER A 6 -9.45 -7.77 -33.95
CA SER A 6 -9.04 -7.93 -35.35
C SER A 6 -7.60 -7.51 -35.61
N ASP A 7 -7.08 -6.50 -34.88
CA ASP A 7 -5.72 -5.98 -35.02
C ASP A 7 -5.24 -5.35 -33.70
N ALA A 8 -4.71 -6.19 -32.81
CA ALA A 8 -4.22 -5.77 -31.50
C ALA A 8 -3.02 -4.80 -31.58
N GLN A 9 -2.20 -4.88 -32.63
CA GLN A 9 -1.02 -4.02 -32.78
C GLN A 9 -1.43 -2.61 -33.18
N GLU A 10 -2.34 -2.46 -34.14
CA GLU A 10 -2.87 -1.15 -34.50
C GLU A 10 -3.70 -0.55 -33.37
N TYR A 11 -4.46 -1.36 -32.63
CA TYR A 11 -5.13 -0.91 -31.41
C TYR A 11 -4.11 -0.32 -30.41
N ARG A 12 -3.03 -1.05 -30.09
CA ARG A 12 -1.99 -0.60 -29.16
C ARG A 12 -1.36 0.71 -29.63
N LYS A 13 -0.96 0.80 -30.90
CA LYS A 13 -0.37 1.99 -31.51
C LYS A 13 -1.29 3.21 -31.37
N ARG A 14 -2.60 3.06 -31.65
CA ARG A 14 -3.58 4.15 -31.51
C ARG A 14 -3.82 4.55 -30.06
N SER A 15 -3.86 3.57 -29.15
CA SER A 15 -3.98 3.84 -27.72
C SER A 15 -2.80 4.66 -27.21
N ILE A 16 -1.56 4.26 -27.53
CA ILE A 16 -0.34 4.93 -27.10
C ILE A 16 -0.23 6.36 -27.66
N LYS A 17 -0.58 6.56 -28.94
CA LYS A 17 -0.66 7.91 -29.53
C LYS A 17 -1.71 8.78 -28.83
N SER A 18 -2.83 8.20 -28.42
CA SER A 18 -3.87 8.92 -27.66
C SER A 18 -3.42 9.26 -26.24
N MET A 19 -2.64 8.38 -25.60
CA MET A 19 -2.02 8.64 -24.30
C MET A 19 -1.03 9.81 -24.36
N ALA A 20 -0.18 9.87 -25.39
CA ALA A 20 0.73 11.01 -25.60
C ALA A 20 -0.05 12.33 -25.71
N ARG A 21 -1.11 12.36 -26.52
CA ARG A 21 -1.98 13.55 -26.63
C ARG A 21 -2.65 13.91 -25.30
N HIS A 22 -3.10 12.92 -24.53
CA HIS A 22 -3.71 13.15 -23.21
C HIS A 22 -2.70 13.80 -22.25
N VAL A 23 -1.48 13.26 -22.18
CA VAL A 23 -0.42 13.82 -21.34
C VAL A 23 0.00 15.22 -21.80
N GLY A 24 0.03 15.49 -23.11
CA GLY A 24 0.23 16.85 -23.62
C GLY A 24 -0.77 17.87 -23.05
N PHE A 25 -2.05 17.49 -22.91
CA PHE A 25 -3.04 18.36 -22.25
C PHE A 25 -2.86 18.47 -20.74
N MET A 26 -2.40 17.42 -20.06
CA MET A 26 -2.05 17.50 -18.64
C MET A 26 -0.89 18.49 -18.41
N LEU A 27 0.14 18.45 -19.27
CA LEU A 27 1.26 19.39 -19.25
C LEU A 27 0.80 20.82 -19.55
N GLU A 28 -0.15 21.02 -20.47
CA GLU A 28 -0.71 22.35 -20.72
C GLU A 28 -1.41 22.93 -19.48
N LEU A 29 -2.19 22.11 -18.76
CA LEU A 29 -2.84 22.52 -17.51
C LEU A 29 -1.80 22.81 -16.41
N GLN A 30 -0.74 22.02 -16.33
CA GLN A 30 0.39 22.26 -15.42
C GLN A 30 1.05 23.61 -15.71
N ASN A 31 1.34 23.91 -16.98
CA ASN A 31 1.92 25.19 -17.41
C ASN A 31 1.01 26.39 -17.12
N LYS A 32 -0.30 26.17 -17.02
CA LYS A 32 -1.28 27.18 -16.59
C LYS A 32 -1.42 27.30 -15.07
N GLY A 33 -0.64 26.54 -14.29
CA GLY A 33 -0.58 26.60 -12.83
C GLY A 33 -1.35 25.50 -12.09
N SER A 34 -1.88 24.50 -12.79
CA SER A 34 -2.57 23.38 -12.13
C SER A 34 -1.57 22.40 -11.52
N ILE A 35 -1.80 21.99 -10.26
CA ILE A 35 -1.03 20.90 -9.66
C ILE A 35 -1.36 19.61 -10.41
N THR A 36 -0.34 19.01 -11.03
CA THR A 36 -0.46 17.82 -11.89
C THR A 36 0.47 16.74 -11.37
N PHE A 37 -0.02 15.50 -11.32
CA PHE A 37 0.76 14.35 -10.87
C PHE A 37 0.25 13.06 -11.54
N ASP A 38 1.10 12.06 -11.63
CA ASP A 38 0.75 10.71 -12.08
C ASP A 38 0.24 9.87 -10.91
N TYR A 39 -0.91 9.23 -11.12
CA TYR A 39 -1.55 8.40 -10.10
C TYR A 39 -1.34 6.90 -10.32
N GLY A 40 -0.14 6.51 -10.76
CA GLY A 40 0.34 5.15 -10.65
C GLY A 40 -0.23 4.16 -11.66
N ASN A 41 -0.60 4.63 -12.85
CA ASN A 41 -1.09 3.82 -13.97
C ASN A 41 -0.09 3.72 -15.14
N ASN A 42 1.11 4.27 -14.97
CA ASN A 42 2.19 4.29 -15.97
C ASN A 42 1.88 5.10 -17.25
N LEU A 43 0.90 6.01 -17.20
CA LEU A 43 0.50 6.82 -18.34
C LEU A 43 1.67 7.63 -18.92
N ARG A 44 2.54 8.19 -18.06
CA ARG A 44 3.72 8.97 -18.50
C ARG A 44 4.68 8.16 -19.36
N ALA A 45 4.96 6.90 -19.00
CA ALA A 45 5.85 6.05 -19.78
C ALA A 45 5.29 5.76 -21.18
N PHE A 46 4.00 5.41 -21.27
CA PHE A 46 3.36 5.16 -22.55
C PHE A 46 3.15 6.44 -23.37
N ALA A 47 2.95 7.60 -22.72
CA ALA A 47 2.94 8.88 -23.42
C ALA A 47 4.30 9.21 -24.05
N LYS A 48 5.40 8.92 -23.35
CA LYS A 48 6.76 9.04 -23.90
C LYS A 48 6.97 8.14 -25.11
N GLU A 49 6.54 6.87 -25.02
CA GLU A 49 6.54 5.94 -26.17
C GLU A 49 5.69 6.47 -27.34
N GLY A 50 4.56 7.13 -27.04
CA GLY A 50 3.67 7.72 -28.02
C GLY A 50 4.11 9.05 -28.63
N GLY A 51 5.26 9.59 -28.19
CA GLY A 51 5.89 10.77 -28.77
C GLY A 51 5.73 12.07 -27.96
N GLU A 52 5.32 12.02 -26.69
CA GLU A 52 5.38 13.17 -25.78
C GLU A 52 6.72 13.20 -25.03
N PRO A 53 7.73 13.99 -25.46
CA PRO A 53 9.07 13.96 -24.87
C PRO A 53 9.11 14.39 -23.40
N ASN A 54 8.17 15.25 -22.99
CA ASN A 54 8.13 15.88 -21.67
C ASN A 54 7.17 15.16 -20.71
N ALA A 55 6.83 13.90 -21.02
CA ALA A 55 5.82 13.16 -20.26
C ALA A 55 6.13 12.98 -18.77
N PHE A 56 7.38 13.18 -18.34
CA PHE A 56 7.81 13.05 -16.95
C PHE A 56 8.01 14.40 -16.22
N ASP A 57 7.60 15.52 -16.83
CA ASP A 57 7.72 16.87 -16.23
C ASP A 57 6.74 17.09 -15.04
N PHE A 58 5.85 16.14 -14.78
CA PHE A 58 5.09 16.05 -13.53
C PHE A 58 5.41 14.75 -12.77
N PRO A 59 5.48 14.81 -11.42
CA PRO A 59 5.92 13.69 -10.60
C PRO A 59 4.81 12.64 -10.41
N GLY A 60 5.21 11.44 -10.00
CA GLY A 60 4.28 10.48 -9.41
C GLY A 60 3.77 10.94 -8.04
N PHE A 61 2.58 10.48 -7.66
CA PHE A 61 1.96 10.83 -6.38
C PHE A 61 2.78 10.35 -5.16
N VAL A 62 3.58 9.29 -5.31
CA VAL A 62 4.38 8.76 -4.19
C VAL A 62 5.53 9.67 -3.82
N PRO A 63 6.47 10.02 -4.72
CA PRO A 63 7.51 11.00 -4.40
C PRO A 63 6.92 12.36 -4.00
N ALA A 64 5.78 12.76 -4.56
CA ALA A 64 5.17 14.06 -4.27
C ALA A 64 4.48 14.14 -2.91
N TYR A 65 3.80 13.07 -2.47
CA TYR A 65 2.87 13.16 -1.32
C TYR A 65 2.97 11.99 -0.33
N ILE A 66 3.21 10.76 -0.78
CA ILE A 66 3.02 9.55 0.05
C ILE A 66 4.31 9.06 0.72
N ARG A 67 5.47 9.29 0.12
CA ARG A 67 6.74 8.76 0.64
C ARG A 67 7.01 9.08 2.12
N PRO A 68 6.69 10.27 2.67
CA PRO A 68 6.83 10.52 4.09
C PRO A 68 6.07 9.52 4.98
N LEU A 69 4.88 9.08 4.54
CA LEU A 69 4.09 8.06 5.25
C LEU A 69 4.78 6.69 5.20
N PHE A 70 5.38 6.33 4.07
CA PHE A 70 6.15 5.08 3.95
C PHE A 70 7.39 5.05 4.85
N CYS A 71 8.04 6.20 5.06
CA CYS A 71 9.15 6.31 6.02
C CYS A 71 8.75 6.01 7.47
N GLU A 72 7.46 6.11 7.80
CA GLU A 72 6.90 5.75 9.11
C GLU A 72 6.32 4.33 9.15
N GLY A 73 6.50 3.55 8.07
CA GLY A 73 5.90 2.24 7.90
C GLY A 73 4.39 2.28 7.67
N GLN A 74 3.80 3.47 7.42
CA GLN A 74 2.38 3.59 7.10
C GLN A 74 2.11 3.07 5.69
N GLY A 75 0.89 2.61 5.48
CA GLY A 75 0.42 2.13 4.19
C GLY A 75 -0.99 1.56 4.29
N PRO A 76 -1.53 0.97 3.20
CA PRO A 76 -2.95 0.65 3.08
C PRO A 76 -3.35 -0.63 3.83
N PHE A 77 -3.06 -0.66 5.13
CA PHE A 77 -3.47 -1.68 6.09
C PHE A 77 -5.00 -1.82 6.14
N ARG A 78 -5.49 -3.04 6.05
CA ARG A 78 -6.92 -3.33 5.96
C ARG A 78 -7.28 -4.63 6.65
N TRP A 79 -8.54 -4.78 6.99
CA TRP A 79 -9.09 -6.03 7.51
C TRP A 79 -10.50 -6.27 7.01
N ALA A 80 -10.92 -7.54 7.03
CA ALA A 80 -12.27 -7.97 6.68
C ALA A 80 -12.82 -8.93 7.73
N ALA A 81 -14.08 -8.75 8.09
CA ALA A 81 -14.78 -9.62 9.04
C ALA A 81 -15.36 -10.84 8.33
N LEU A 82 -14.88 -12.05 8.66
CA LEU A 82 -15.33 -13.29 8.01
C LEU A 82 -16.75 -13.71 8.42
N SER A 83 -17.32 -13.07 9.45
CA SER A 83 -18.72 -13.26 9.85
C SER A 83 -19.71 -12.74 8.81
N GLY A 84 -19.28 -11.80 7.95
CA GLY A 84 -20.18 -11.04 7.09
C GLY A 84 -21.00 -9.96 7.82
N ASP A 85 -20.82 -9.77 9.13
CA ASP A 85 -21.59 -8.83 9.93
C ASP A 85 -20.90 -7.45 10.01
N PRO A 86 -21.55 -6.36 9.55
CA PRO A 86 -21.03 -4.99 9.67
C PRO A 86 -20.66 -4.57 11.10
N GLN A 87 -21.33 -5.13 12.11
CA GLN A 87 -21.06 -4.80 13.51
C GLN A 87 -19.67 -5.21 13.97
N ASP A 88 -19.06 -6.22 13.35
CA ASP A 88 -17.67 -6.58 13.64
C ASP A 88 -16.72 -5.46 13.22
N ILE A 89 -16.94 -4.86 12.04
CA ILE A 89 -16.16 -3.69 11.58
C ILE A 89 -16.38 -2.49 12.51
N TYR A 90 -17.63 -2.18 12.87
CA TYR A 90 -17.89 -1.08 13.80
C TYR A 90 -17.29 -1.30 15.19
N THR A 91 -17.17 -2.56 15.61
CA THR A 91 -16.50 -2.92 16.87
C THR A 91 -15.00 -2.71 16.77
N THR A 92 -14.38 -3.11 15.66
CA THR A 92 -12.96 -2.81 15.41
C THR A 92 -12.69 -1.31 15.25
N ASP A 93 -13.56 -0.55 14.59
CA ASP A 93 -13.44 0.91 14.43
C ASP A 93 -13.41 1.59 15.83
N ARG A 94 -14.34 1.23 16.72
CA ARG A 94 -14.37 1.75 18.10
C ARG A 94 -13.11 1.38 18.89
N ALA A 95 -12.68 0.12 18.80
CA ALA A 95 -11.50 -0.34 19.51
C ALA A 95 -10.21 0.39 19.07
N LEU A 96 -10.08 0.70 17.78
CA LEU A 96 -8.98 1.53 17.30
C LEU A 96 -9.07 2.98 17.81
N ILE A 97 -10.25 3.60 17.79
CA ILE A 97 -10.46 4.96 18.32
C ILE A 97 -10.06 5.02 19.80
N GLU A 98 -10.46 4.02 20.59
CA GLU A 98 -10.10 3.91 22.01
C GLU A 98 -8.60 3.67 22.22
N ALA A 99 -7.95 2.90 21.34
CA ALA A 99 -6.55 2.52 21.49
C ALA A 99 -5.54 3.59 21.03
N PHE A 100 -5.97 4.54 20.21
CA PHE A 100 -5.14 5.63 19.68
C PHE A 100 -5.85 7.00 19.81
N PRO A 101 -6.22 7.42 21.04
CA PRO A 101 -7.02 8.63 21.26
C PRO A 101 -6.31 9.91 20.80
N GLU A 102 -4.98 9.89 20.69
CA GLU A 102 -4.13 10.97 20.20
C GLU A 102 -4.15 11.12 18.66
N ASN A 103 -4.46 10.05 17.92
CA ASN A 103 -4.42 10.06 16.46
C ASN A 103 -5.71 10.63 15.86
N LYS A 104 -5.87 11.95 15.93
CA LYS A 104 -7.08 12.66 15.48
C LYS A 104 -7.40 12.45 14.01
N HIS A 105 -6.37 12.31 13.15
CA HIS A 105 -6.56 12.03 11.74
C HIS A 105 -7.15 10.64 11.50
N MET A 106 -6.65 9.60 12.19
CA MET A 106 -7.19 8.25 12.11
C MET A 106 -8.63 8.19 12.63
N ILE A 107 -8.92 8.86 13.75
CA ILE A 107 -10.29 8.90 14.31
C ILE A 107 -11.25 9.54 13.30
N HIS A 108 -10.90 10.71 12.77
CA HIS A 108 -11.72 11.38 11.76
C HIS A 108 -11.91 10.52 10.51
N TRP A 109 -10.87 9.82 10.06
CA TRP A 109 -10.96 8.87 8.96
C TRP A 109 -11.96 7.74 9.23
N LEU A 110 -11.91 7.10 10.41
CA LEU A 110 -12.82 6.00 10.76
C LEU A 110 -14.27 6.48 10.87
N GLU A 111 -14.50 7.68 11.41
CA GLU A 111 -15.83 8.32 11.46
C GLU A 111 -16.37 8.58 10.04
N GLN A 112 -15.58 9.23 9.17
CA GLN A 112 -15.99 9.48 7.78
C GLN A 112 -16.19 8.17 7.01
N ALA A 113 -15.33 7.18 7.21
CA ALA A 113 -15.43 5.90 6.53
C ALA A 113 -16.69 5.12 6.96
N ARG A 114 -17.19 5.33 8.18
CA ARG A 114 -18.48 4.79 8.62
C ARG A 114 -19.66 5.47 7.93
N ASP A 115 -19.60 6.78 7.78
CA ASP A 115 -20.72 7.56 7.24
C ASP A 115 -20.78 7.58 5.70
N LYS A 116 -19.63 7.45 5.04
CA LYS A 116 -19.50 7.67 3.59
C LYS A 116 -19.25 6.41 2.78
N ILE A 117 -18.78 5.33 3.38
CA ILE A 117 -18.37 4.12 2.64
C ILE A 117 -19.35 2.98 2.92
N ALA A 118 -20.09 2.59 1.88
CA ALA A 118 -20.89 1.37 1.89
C ALA A 118 -19.99 0.13 1.74
N PHE A 119 -20.30 -0.92 2.50
CA PHE A 119 -19.58 -2.20 2.37
C PHE A 119 -19.90 -2.90 1.05
N GLN A 120 -18.94 -3.68 0.54
CA GLN A 120 -19.07 -4.49 -0.67
C GLN A 120 -18.59 -5.92 -0.38
N GLY A 121 -19.48 -6.91 -0.46
CA GLY A 121 -19.15 -8.29 -0.06
C GLY A 121 -19.01 -8.41 1.46
N LEU A 122 -17.93 -9.06 1.93
CA LEU A 122 -17.62 -9.07 3.36
C LEU A 122 -17.34 -7.65 3.86
N PRO A 123 -17.93 -7.22 4.99
CA PRO A 123 -17.59 -5.94 5.60
C PRO A 123 -16.07 -5.85 5.85
N CYS A 124 -15.46 -4.79 5.33
CA CYS A 124 -14.03 -4.57 5.42
C CYS A 124 -13.73 -3.09 5.68
N ARG A 125 -12.58 -2.82 6.29
CA ARG A 125 -12.11 -1.47 6.56
C ARG A 125 -10.66 -1.32 6.10
N ILE A 126 -10.38 -0.18 5.50
CA ILE A 126 -9.04 0.32 5.22
C ILE A 126 -8.71 1.40 6.26
N CYS A 127 -7.52 1.37 6.84
CA CYS A 127 -7.03 2.38 7.75
C CYS A 127 -5.51 2.38 7.72
N TRP A 128 -4.90 3.51 7.34
CA TRP A 128 -3.44 3.57 7.26
C TRP A 128 -2.84 3.59 8.66
N LEU A 129 -2.01 2.59 8.96
CA LEU A 129 -1.33 2.41 10.24
C LEU A 129 0.16 2.14 10.00
N GLY A 130 1.01 2.74 10.83
CA GLY A 130 2.47 2.65 10.75
C GLY A 130 3.08 1.48 11.51
N LEU A 131 4.42 1.47 11.57
CA LEU A 131 5.17 0.53 12.41
C LEU A 131 4.73 0.65 13.88
N GLY A 132 4.57 -0.50 14.56
CA GLY A 132 4.03 -0.59 15.92
C GLY A 132 2.51 -0.46 16.01
N GLN A 133 1.88 0.44 15.24
CA GLN A 133 0.43 0.58 15.21
C GLN A 133 -0.27 -0.64 14.60
N ARG A 134 0.29 -1.21 13.52
CA ARG A 134 -0.25 -2.44 12.90
C ARG A 134 -0.28 -3.63 13.86
N GLU A 135 0.84 -3.86 14.57
CA GLU A 135 0.93 -4.94 15.57
C GLU A 135 -0.09 -4.74 16.68
N LYS A 136 -0.15 -3.55 17.28
CA LYS A 136 -1.11 -3.23 18.34
C LYS A 136 -2.56 -3.44 17.88
N ALA A 137 -2.91 -3.00 16.67
CA ALA A 137 -4.24 -3.22 16.09
C ALA A 137 -4.55 -4.71 15.92
N GLY A 138 -3.61 -5.50 15.38
CA GLY A 138 -3.80 -6.94 15.21
C GLY A 138 -4.01 -7.69 16.52
N LEU A 139 -3.29 -7.32 17.58
CA LEU A 139 -3.47 -7.90 18.91
C LEU A 139 -4.83 -7.55 19.52
N ILE A 140 -5.25 -6.28 19.41
CA ILE A 140 -6.59 -5.85 19.84
C ILE A 140 -7.66 -6.67 19.13
N PHE A 141 -7.54 -6.86 17.81
CA PHE A 141 -8.51 -7.64 17.05
C PHE A 141 -8.52 -9.11 17.47
N ASN A 142 -7.36 -9.69 17.78
CA ASN A 142 -7.27 -11.05 18.28
C ASN A 142 -7.99 -11.22 19.63
N ASP A 143 -7.85 -10.25 20.53
CA ASP A 143 -8.57 -10.25 21.80
C ASP A 143 -10.09 -10.07 21.63
N LEU A 144 -10.51 -9.26 20.65
CA LEU A 144 -11.93 -9.11 20.31
C LEU A 144 -12.54 -10.41 19.78
N VAL A 145 -11.80 -11.15 18.94
CA VAL A 145 -12.23 -12.49 18.46
C VAL A 145 -12.25 -13.49 19.61
N LYS A 146 -11.18 -13.55 20.42
CA LYS A 146 -11.06 -14.46 21.57
C LYS A 146 -12.17 -14.25 22.60
N SER A 147 -12.58 -13.01 22.84
CA SER A 147 -13.65 -12.66 23.77
C SER A 147 -15.06 -12.77 23.19
N GLY A 148 -15.20 -13.05 21.88
CA GLY A 148 -16.49 -13.12 21.19
C GLY A 148 -17.18 -11.77 20.98
N LYS A 149 -16.49 -10.64 21.21
CA LYS A 149 -16.99 -9.29 20.88
C LYS A 149 -17.06 -9.06 19.38
N VAL A 150 -16.19 -9.74 18.64
CA VAL A 150 -16.27 -9.94 17.19
C VAL A 150 -16.75 -11.37 16.94
N LYS A 151 -17.70 -11.55 16.03
CA LYS A 151 -18.48 -12.79 15.89
C LYS A 151 -17.74 -13.95 15.23
N ALA A 152 -16.72 -13.67 14.43
CA ALA A 152 -15.93 -14.68 13.72
C ALA A 152 -14.48 -14.20 13.53
N PRO A 153 -13.55 -15.06 13.07
CA PRO A 153 -12.21 -14.61 12.74
C PRO A 153 -12.18 -13.44 11.74
N ILE A 154 -11.12 -12.65 11.83
CA ILE A 154 -10.84 -11.51 10.93
C ILE A 154 -9.62 -11.88 10.07
N VAL A 155 -9.57 -11.41 8.83
CA VAL A 155 -8.34 -11.42 8.05
C VAL A 155 -7.75 -10.01 8.00
N ILE A 156 -6.46 -9.88 8.31
CA ILE A 156 -5.70 -8.63 8.21
C ILE A 156 -4.76 -8.74 7.03
N GLY A 157 -4.78 -7.75 6.14
CA GLY A 157 -3.87 -7.68 5.01
C GLY A 157 -3.63 -6.24 4.56
N ARG A 158 -3.22 -6.09 3.31
CA ARG A 158 -2.95 -4.79 2.66
C ARG A 158 -2.93 -4.94 1.14
N ASP A 159 -2.78 -3.81 0.45
CA ASP A 159 -2.33 -3.84 -0.95
C ASP A 159 -0.87 -4.30 -1.04
N HIS A 160 -0.42 -4.64 -2.24
CA HIS A 160 0.99 -4.80 -2.58
C HIS A 160 1.71 -3.43 -2.74
N LEU A 161 0.97 -2.34 -2.86
CA LEU A 161 1.50 -1.00 -2.61
C LEU A 161 1.64 -0.83 -1.10
N ASP A 162 2.86 -0.86 -0.59
CA ASP A 162 3.17 -0.58 0.82
C ASP A 162 4.65 -0.23 0.99
N CYS A 163 5.00 0.36 2.14
CA CYS A 163 6.31 0.91 2.46
C CYS A 163 7.51 -0.02 2.17
N GLY A 164 7.37 -1.33 2.31
CA GLY A 164 8.48 -2.29 2.13
C GLY A 164 8.24 -3.37 1.07
N SER A 165 7.14 -3.30 0.33
CA SER A 165 6.63 -4.49 -0.40
C SER A 165 6.63 -4.36 -1.93
N VAL A 166 7.18 -3.28 -2.49
CA VAL A 166 7.16 -3.03 -3.93
C VAL A 166 8.43 -2.32 -4.41
N ALA A 167 8.91 -2.75 -5.58
CA ALA A 167 9.81 -2.00 -6.44
C ALA A 167 9.07 -1.63 -7.72
N SER A 168 8.93 -0.34 -8.01
CA SER A 168 8.21 0.21 -9.16
C SER A 168 8.70 1.62 -9.49
N PRO A 169 9.72 1.76 -10.38
CA PRO A 169 10.39 3.04 -10.65
C PRO A 169 9.51 4.16 -11.21
N ASN A 170 8.35 3.82 -11.79
CA ASN A 170 7.39 4.83 -12.30
C ASN A 170 6.25 5.12 -11.31
N ARG A 171 6.35 4.63 -10.06
CA ARG A 171 5.31 4.76 -9.04
C ARG A 171 5.90 4.81 -7.62
N GLU A 172 5.88 3.72 -6.86
CA GLU A 172 6.23 3.74 -5.42
C GLU A 172 7.69 4.10 -5.15
N THR A 173 8.59 3.61 -5.99
CA THR A 173 10.03 3.80 -5.85
C THR A 173 10.59 4.83 -6.83
N GLU A 174 9.74 5.69 -7.39
CA GLU A 174 10.16 6.76 -8.30
C GLU A 174 10.99 7.83 -7.58
N GLY A 175 12.21 8.07 -8.03
CA GLY A 175 13.10 9.08 -7.47
C GLY A 175 13.46 8.77 -6.02
N MET A 176 13.93 7.55 -5.74
CA MET A 176 14.54 7.25 -4.44
C MET A 176 15.75 8.18 -4.24
N LYS A 177 15.99 8.63 -3.00
CA LYS A 177 17.02 9.64 -2.70
C LYS A 177 18.43 9.22 -3.09
N ASP A 178 18.70 7.91 -3.10
CA ASP A 178 19.97 7.27 -3.45
C ASP A 178 19.98 6.69 -4.88
N GLY A 179 18.89 6.83 -5.65
CA GLY A 179 18.75 6.27 -7.00
C GLY A 179 18.46 4.76 -7.04
N SER A 180 18.09 4.14 -5.91
CA SER A 180 17.77 2.70 -5.81
C SER A 180 16.39 2.31 -6.38
N ASP A 181 15.80 3.14 -7.25
CA ASP A 181 14.44 3.02 -7.78
C ASP A 181 14.09 1.61 -8.27
N ALA A 182 15.02 0.96 -8.98
CA ALA A 182 14.81 -0.33 -9.63
C ALA A 182 15.23 -1.56 -8.80
N VAL A 183 15.77 -1.37 -7.59
CA VAL A 183 16.22 -2.47 -6.73
C VAL A 183 15.01 -3.28 -6.23
N SER A 184 14.87 -4.51 -6.72
CA SER A 184 13.74 -5.39 -6.43
C SER A 184 14.02 -6.51 -5.41
N ASP A 185 15.15 -6.45 -4.72
CA ASP A 185 15.45 -7.36 -3.59
C ASP A 185 14.48 -7.15 -2.43
N TRP A 186 14.08 -5.90 -2.16
CA TRP A 186 13.18 -5.53 -1.05
C TRP A 186 11.83 -6.25 -1.06
N PRO A 187 11.04 -6.28 -2.16
CA PRO A 187 9.79 -7.04 -2.18
C PRO A 187 10.01 -8.57 -2.06
N LEU A 188 11.17 -9.11 -2.48
CA LEU A 188 11.51 -10.53 -2.24
C LEU A 188 11.81 -10.78 -0.76
N LEU A 189 12.56 -9.89 -0.11
CA LEU A 189 12.79 -9.94 1.34
C LEU A 189 11.48 -9.79 2.12
N ASN A 190 10.55 -8.94 1.65
CA ASN A 190 9.22 -8.80 2.25
C ASN A 190 8.44 -10.10 2.21
N LEU A 191 8.45 -10.78 1.05
CA LEU A 191 7.85 -12.10 0.88
C LEU A 191 8.45 -13.10 1.88
N MET A 192 9.78 -13.19 1.95
CA MET A 192 10.48 -14.15 2.81
C MET A 192 10.26 -13.86 4.30
N ALA A 193 10.32 -12.59 4.71
CA ALA A 193 10.10 -12.17 6.09
C ALA A 193 8.67 -12.48 6.56
N ASN A 194 7.67 -12.24 5.71
CA ASN A 194 6.27 -12.57 6.02
C ASN A 194 6.02 -14.08 6.04
N THR A 195 6.67 -14.84 5.16
CA THR A 195 6.63 -16.31 5.16
C THR A 195 7.19 -16.87 6.46
N GLY A 196 8.41 -16.44 6.84
CA GLY A 196 9.05 -16.86 8.08
C GLY A 196 8.35 -16.34 9.35
N GLY A 197 7.70 -15.17 9.26
CA GLY A 197 6.92 -14.58 10.34
C GLY A 197 5.66 -15.37 10.70
N GLY A 198 5.12 -16.12 9.74
CA GLY A 198 3.92 -16.94 9.90
C GLY A 198 2.65 -16.26 9.42
N ALA A 199 2.72 -15.45 8.35
CA ALA A 199 1.53 -14.99 7.64
C ALA A 199 0.72 -16.21 7.14
N THR A 200 -0.60 -16.05 7.05
CA THR A 200 -1.49 -17.16 6.65
C THR A 200 -1.37 -17.44 5.16
N TRP A 201 -1.22 -16.41 4.33
CA TRP A 201 -0.75 -16.55 2.97
C TRP A 201 0.09 -15.35 2.55
N VAL A 202 0.98 -15.62 1.62
CA VAL A 202 1.91 -14.68 1.02
C VAL A 202 1.84 -14.80 -0.49
N SER A 203 2.10 -13.72 -1.20
CA SER A 203 2.09 -13.70 -2.66
C SER A 203 3.17 -12.80 -3.20
N PHE A 204 3.68 -13.13 -4.38
CA PHE A 204 4.64 -12.32 -5.12
C PHE A 204 4.16 -12.18 -6.56
N HIS A 205 3.97 -10.95 -7.00
CA HIS A 205 3.41 -10.62 -8.29
C HIS A 205 4.35 -9.70 -9.08
N HIS A 206 4.14 -9.67 -10.38
CA HIS A 206 4.86 -8.83 -11.32
C HIS A 206 3.87 -7.99 -12.15
N GLY A 207 4.22 -6.71 -12.35
CA GLY A 207 3.53 -5.79 -13.24
C GLY A 207 2.16 -5.27 -12.77
N GLY A 208 1.83 -5.45 -11.49
CA GLY A 208 0.61 -4.89 -10.92
C GLY A 208 0.62 -3.36 -10.97
N GLY A 209 -0.50 -2.79 -11.40
CA GLY A 209 -0.72 -1.35 -11.52
C GLY A 209 -0.05 -0.70 -12.73
N VAL A 210 1.27 -0.86 -12.89
CA VAL A 210 2.06 -0.20 -13.93
C VAL A 210 2.32 -1.04 -15.18
N GLY A 211 1.87 -2.31 -15.19
CA GLY A 211 1.98 -3.21 -16.33
C GLY A 211 3.28 -4.02 -16.35
N MET A 212 3.34 -4.97 -17.29
CA MET A 212 4.45 -5.92 -17.41
C MET A 212 5.80 -5.21 -17.58
N GLY A 213 6.79 -5.62 -16.79
CA GLY A 213 8.17 -5.11 -16.84
C GLY A 213 8.44 -3.93 -15.92
N TYR A 214 7.42 -3.34 -15.28
CA TYR A 214 7.57 -2.09 -14.54
C TYR A 214 7.47 -2.23 -13.01
N SER A 215 7.06 -3.39 -12.48
CA SER A 215 7.00 -3.58 -11.03
C SER A 215 7.16 -5.03 -10.57
N GLN A 216 7.71 -5.20 -9.37
CA GLN A 216 7.74 -6.45 -8.62
C GLN A 216 7.29 -6.18 -7.19
N HIS A 217 6.35 -6.97 -6.66
CA HIS A 217 5.74 -6.65 -5.37
C HIS A 217 5.14 -7.84 -4.62
N ALA A 218 5.18 -7.79 -3.30
CA ALA A 218 4.73 -8.83 -2.39
C ALA A 218 3.48 -8.42 -1.59
N GLY A 219 2.60 -9.40 -1.37
CA GLY A 219 1.41 -9.27 -0.55
C GLY A 219 1.47 -10.25 0.62
N MET A 220 0.87 -9.87 1.74
CA MET A 220 0.71 -10.75 2.88
C MET A 220 -0.68 -10.57 3.49
N VAL A 221 -1.20 -11.65 4.05
CA VAL A 221 -2.42 -11.65 4.87
C VAL A 221 -2.24 -12.62 6.03
N VAL A 222 -2.73 -12.23 7.19
CA VAL A 222 -2.67 -13.01 8.43
C VAL A 222 -4.06 -13.13 9.05
N LEU A 223 -4.41 -14.36 9.44
CA LEU A 223 -5.67 -14.69 10.10
C LEU A 223 -5.60 -14.33 11.58
N VAL A 224 -6.67 -13.72 12.06
CA VAL A 224 -6.92 -13.37 13.45
C VAL A 224 -8.05 -14.25 13.96
N ASP A 225 -7.72 -15.37 14.60
CA ASP A 225 -8.68 -16.40 15.04
C ASP A 225 -8.87 -16.47 16.56
N GLY A 226 -8.27 -15.55 17.32
CA GLY A 226 -8.36 -15.49 18.78
C GLY A 226 -7.44 -16.47 19.52
N THR A 227 -6.66 -17.28 18.80
CA THR A 227 -5.74 -18.25 19.42
C THR A 227 -4.41 -17.60 19.84
N GLU A 228 -3.71 -18.23 20.78
CA GLU A 228 -2.33 -17.85 21.14
C GLU A 228 -1.35 -18.06 19.98
N ARG A 229 -1.64 -19.02 19.09
CA ARG A 229 -0.85 -19.23 17.88
C ARG A 229 -0.95 -18.00 16.97
N ALA A 230 -2.17 -17.53 16.69
CA ALA A 230 -2.39 -16.33 15.90
C ALA A 230 -1.72 -15.12 16.54
N GLU A 231 -1.84 -14.95 17.86
CA GLU A 231 -1.16 -13.87 18.59
C GLU A 231 0.35 -13.84 18.32
N ARG A 232 1.04 -14.99 18.41
CA ARG A 232 2.48 -15.08 18.11
C ARG A 232 2.80 -14.76 16.65
N CYS A 233 1.94 -15.17 15.70
CA CYS A 233 2.11 -14.83 14.29
C CYS A 233 1.89 -13.32 14.05
N LEU A 234 0.86 -12.73 14.65
CA LEU A 234 0.53 -11.30 14.51
C LEU A 234 1.67 -10.42 15.01
N LYS A 235 2.26 -10.73 16.18
CA LYS A 235 3.44 -10.03 16.73
C LYS A 235 4.59 -9.97 15.73
N ARG A 236 4.90 -11.08 15.07
CA ARG A 236 6.01 -11.13 14.09
C ARG A 236 5.64 -10.48 12.76
N VAL A 237 4.52 -10.89 12.16
CA VAL A 237 4.12 -10.46 10.81
C VAL A 237 3.82 -8.97 10.76
N LEU A 238 3.04 -8.46 11.71
CA LEU A 238 2.62 -7.05 11.72
C LEU A 238 3.69 -6.09 12.26
N TYR A 239 4.80 -6.63 12.76
CA TYR A 239 6.02 -5.89 13.04
C TYR A 239 6.97 -5.93 11.83
N ASN A 240 7.34 -7.13 11.36
CA ASN A 240 8.33 -7.32 10.30
C ASN A 240 7.92 -6.66 8.98
N ASP A 241 6.64 -6.75 8.61
CA ASP A 241 6.14 -6.23 7.35
C ASP A 241 6.35 -4.70 7.19
N PRO A 242 5.84 -3.85 8.10
CA PRO A 242 6.14 -2.41 8.05
C PRO A 242 7.59 -2.09 8.42
N ALA A 243 8.25 -2.86 9.29
CA ALA A 243 9.63 -2.63 9.68
C ALA A 243 10.57 -2.73 8.48
N LEU A 244 10.35 -3.70 7.58
CA LEU A 244 11.15 -3.81 6.36
C LEU A 244 11.00 -2.58 5.45
N GLY A 245 9.82 -1.94 5.45
CA GLY A 245 9.61 -0.68 4.74
C GLY A 245 10.38 0.49 5.35
N VAL A 246 10.43 0.57 6.69
CA VAL A 246 11.27 1.56 7.40
C VAL A 246 12.75 1.30 7.11
N ILE A 247 13.21 0.06 7.20
CA ILE A 247 14.60 -0.35 6.91
C ILE A 247 14.98 0.04 5.48
N ARG A 248 14.14 -0.28 4.49
CA ARG A 248 14.36 0.07 3.07
C ARG A 248 14.55 1.58 2.87
N HIS A 249 13.71 2.40 3.50
CA HIS A 249 13.80 3.85 3.35
C HIS A 249 14.94 4.45 4.20
N MET A 250 15.31 3.79 5.29
CA MET A 250 16.47 4.13 6.09
C MET A 250 17.77 3.89 5.31
N ASP A 251 17.87 2.75 4.62
CA ASP A 251 18.96 2.39 3.70
C ASP A 251 19.10 3.42 2.57
N ALA A 252 17.99 3.79 1.93
CA ALA A 252 17.97 4.84 0.91
C ALA A 252 18.25 6.27 1.44
N GLY A 253 18.49 6.43 2.75
CA GLY A 253 18.96 7.68 3.34
C GLY A 253 17.88 8.69 3.71
N TYR A 254 16.62 8.27 3.88
CA TYR A 254 15.55 9.15 4.34
C TYR A 254 15.63 9.39 5.86
N ASP A 255 15.75 10.66 6.26
CA ASP A 255 15.98 11.03 7.67
C ASP A 255 14.81 10.67 8.58
N LYS A 256 13.57 10.78 8.07
CA LYS A 256 12.39 10.34 8.82
C LYS A 256 12.39 8.83 9.08
N ALA A 257 12.83 8.03 8.11
CA ALA A 257 12.94 6.59 8.29
C ALA A 257 14.05 6.21 9.29
N LYS A 258 15.16 6.97 9.30
CA LYS A 258 16.21 6.82 10.32
C LYS A 258 15.70 7.13 11.73
N GLU A 259 14.97 8.22 11.91
CA GLU A 259 14.34 8.59 13.18
C GLU A 259 13.39 7.49 13.68
N VAL A 260 12.50 7.01 12.80
CA VAL A 260 11.57 5.91 13.13
C VAL A 260 12.34 4.63 13.43
N GLY A 261 13.36 4.29 12.64
CA GLY A 261 14.22 3.14 12.87
C GLY A 261 14.88 3.17 14.24
N GLN A 262 15.42 4.31 14.67
CA GLN A 262 15.99 4.50 16.00
C GLN A 262 14.97 4.30 17.12
N ASN A 263 13.75 4.84 16.97
CA ASN A 263 12.68 4.69 17.96
C ASN A 263 12.25 3.21 18.15
N PHE A 264 12.43 2.38 17.14
CA PHE A 264 12.12 0.94 17.17
C PHE A 264 13.36 0.05 17.27
N ASN A 265 14.55 0.61 17.50
CA ASN A 265 15.83 -0.10 17.55
C ASN A 265 16.06 -1.01 16.32
N LEU A 266 15.74 -0.52 15.13
CA LEU A 266 16.03 -1.22 13.88
C LEU A 266 17.50 -1.01 13.50
N GLU A 267 18.18 -2.09 13.13
CA GLU A 267 19.57 -2.09 12.67
C GLU A 267 19.65 -2.38 11.16
N ILE A 268 20.62 -1.76 10.47
CA ILE A 268 21.04 -2.07 9.10
C ILE A 268 22.49 -2.54 9.14
#